data_AF-A0A4U3CI63-F1
#
_entry.id   AF-A0A4U3CI63-F1
#
_cell.length_a   1.000
_cell.length_b   1.000
_cell.length_c   1.000
_cell.angle_alpha   90.00
_cell.angle_beta   90.00
_cell.angle_gamma   90.00
#
_symmetry.space_group_name_H-M   'P 1'
#
loop_
_entity.id
_entity.type
_entity.pdbx_description
1 polymer ?
#
loop_
_entity_poly.entity_id
_entity_poly.type
_entity_poly.pdbx_seq_one_letter_code
_entity_poly.pdbx_strand_id
1 'polypeptide(L)'
;MTEPPHDQAGHERPDVNDNEAGEPQVVIRLRIPGPVPPKAAPPGATTMRVVTEGAVYEFHAGSMTAVRLRRDGSHLRRDGEPLALLSWPAPVVGRGMELQLLVREDGIPTTRFTSTVRRVER
;
A
#
# COMPACT_ATOMS: atom_id res chain seq x y z
N MET A 1 -13.90 51.33 62.30
CA MET A 1 -12.45 51.31 62.52
C MET A 1 -12.13 49.93 63.09
N THR A 2 -11.34 49.03 62.54
CA THR A 2 -10.54 48.95 61.30
C THR A 2 -10.28 47.43 61.11
N GLU A 3 -10.09 46.99 59.87
CA GLU A 3 -9.93 45.61 59.39
C GLU A 3 -8.96 44.71 60.19
N PRO A 4 -9.14 43.39 60.16
CA PRO A 4 -8.05 42.43 60.12
C PRO A 4 -7.71 42.02 58.66
N PRO A 5 -6.45 41.63 58.37
CA PRO A 5 -5.92 41.53 57.02
C PRO A 5 -5.93 40.09 56.46
N HIS A 6 -5.84 40.01 55.13
CA HIS A 6 -5.06 39.06 54.29
C HIS A 6 -5.19 37.55 54.54
N ASP A 7 -5.22 36.65 53.57
CA ASP A 7 -5.25 36.66 52.10
C ASP A 7 -5.30 35.14 51.74
N GLN A 8 -5.57 34.83 50.48
CA GLN A 8 -5.40 33.54 49.80
C GLN A 8 -6.49 32.48 50.07
N ALA A 9 -7.53 32.45 49.24
CA ALA A 9 -7.54 31.83 47.90
C ALA A 9 -7.48 30.30 47.96
N GLY A 10 -8.64 29.67 47.79
CA GLY A 10 -8.77 28.26 47.48
C GLY A 10 -10.07 28.07 46.73
N HIS A 11 -9.95 27.94 45.40
CA HIS A 11 -11.05 27.68 44.48
C HIS A 11 -11.99 26.59 45.02
N GLU A 12 -13.26 26.96 45.17
CA GLU A 12 -14.36 26.01 45.31
C GLU A 12 -14.29 25.03 44.13
N ARG A 13 -14.19 23.74 44.43
CA ARG A 13 -14.29 22.66 43.45
C ARG A 13 -15.75 22.61 42.95
N PRO A 14 -16.03 22.76 41.65
CA PRO A 14 -17.25 22.22 41.10
C PRO A 14 -16.97 20.84 40.49
N ASP A 15 -17.82 19.91 40.88
CA ASP A 15 -18.28 18.79 40.07
C ASP A 15 -17.21 17.87 39.47
N VAL A 16 -17.02 16.74 40.18
CA VAL A 16 -16.65 15.48 39.53
C VAL A 16 -17.75 15.15 38.52
N ASN A 17 -17.56 15.59 37.29
CA ASN A 17 -18.32 15.09 36.16
C ASN A 17 -17.88 13.63 35.94
N ASP A 18 -18.70 12.71 36.45
CA ASP A 18 -18.79 11.31 36.02
C ASP A 18 -19.15 11.27 34.53
N ASN A 19 -18.19 11.54 33.64
CA ASN A 19 -18.40 11.33 32.21
C ASN A 19 -17.12 11.24 31.38
N GLU A 20 -16.28 10.24 31.62
CA GLU A 20 -15.46 9.69 30.53
C GLU A 20 -15.58 8.17 30.57
N ALA A 21 -16.68 7.68 29.99
CA ALA A 21 -16.69 6.39 29.34
C ALA A 21 -15.52 6.40 28.35
N GLY A 22 -14.37 5.83 28.76
CA GLY A 22 -13.16 5.80 27.97
C GLY A 22 -13.51 5.36 26.56
N GLU A 23 -13.40 6.29 25.62
CA GLU A 23 -13.69 6.01 24.22
C GLU A 23 -12.91 4.76 23.83
N PRO A 24 -13.53 3.79 23.13
CA PRO A 24 -12.84 2.56 22.76
C PRO A 24 -11.64 2.93 21.89
N GLN A 25 -10.44 2.89 22.47
CA GLN A 25 -9.20 3.08 21.72
C GLN A 25 -9.11 1.95 20.70
N VAL A 26 -9.38 2.28 19.45
CA VAL A 26 -9.17 1.38 18.32
C VAL A 26 -7.67 1.28 18.09
N VAL A 27 -7.05 0.26 18.68
CA VAL A 27 -5.64 -0.07 18.41
C VAL A 27 -5.54 -0.73 17.05
N ILE A 28 -5.22 0.04 16.01
CA ILE A 28 -4.90 -0.49 14.68
C ILE A 28 -3.52 -1.17 14.75
N ARG A 29 -3.51 -2.50 14.91
CA ARG A 29 -2.28 -3.30 14.81
C ARG A 29 -1.91 -3.47 13.34
N LEU A 30 -1.04 -2.60 12.85
CA LEU A 30 -0.46 -2.74 11.51
C LEU A 30 0.48 -3.95 11.51
N ARG A 31 0.03 -5.06 10.91
CA ARG A 31 0.88 -6.23 10.69
C ARG A 31 1.81 -5.91 9.53
N ILE A 32 3.06 -5.57 9.83
CA ILE A 32 4.10 -5.42 8.81
C ILE A 32 4.46 -6.84 8.36
N PRO A 33 4.16 -7.24 7.11
CA PRO A 33 4.61 -8.52 6.60
C PRO A 33 6.14 -8.53 6.63
N GLY A 34 6.72 -9.59 7.19
CA GLY A 34 8.17 -9.80 7.09
C GLY A 34 8.61 -9.90 5.63
N PRO A 35 9.93 -9.79 5.34
CA PRO A 35 10.43 -9.86 3.98
C PRO A 35 9.98 -11.18 3.33
N VAL A 36 9.16 -11.07 2.29
CA VAL A 36 8.73 -12.24 1.51
C VAL A 36 9.90 -12.61 0.59
N PRO A 37 10.41 -13.86 0.64
CA PRO A 37 11.50 -14.25 -0.24
C PRO A 37 11.06 -14.12 -1.72
N PRO A 38 11.94 -13.66 -2.62
CA PRO A 38 11.61 -13.52 -4.03
C PRO A 38 11.15 -14.86 -4.62
N LYS A 39 10.04 -14.85 -5.35
CA LYS A 39 9.54 -16.04 -6.04
C LYS A 39 9.84 -15.91 -7.53
N ALA A 40 10.82 -16.67 -8.00
CA ALA A 40 11.23 -16.68 -9.40
C ALA A 40 10.07 -17.04 -10.35
N ALA A 41 10.20 -16.62 -11.61
CA ALA A 41 9.29 -17.03 -12.67
C ALA A 41 9.28 -18.56 -12.84
N PRO A 42 8.12 -19.19 -13.08
CA PRO A 42 8.06 -20.62 -13.29
C PRO A 42 8.86 -21.04 -14.54
N PRO A 43 9.38 -22.28 -14.60
CA PRO A 43 10.05 -22.79 -15.78
C PRO A 43 9.16 -22.65 -17.03
N GLY A 44 9.68 -22.03 -18.08
CA GLY A 44 8.92 -21.77 -19.32
C GLY A 44 8.05 -20.51 -19.32
N ALA A 45 8.16 -19.65 -18.30
CA ALA A 45 7.50 -18.34 -18.33
C ALA A 45 8.05 -17.47 -19.47
N THR A 46 7.15 -16.95 -20.30
CA THR A 46 7.43 -15.98 -21.36
C THR A 46 7.00 -14.58 -20.93
N THR A 47 7.32 -13.58 -21.77
CA THR A 47 6.76 -12.25 -21.64
C THR A 47 5.24 -12.33 -21.67
N MET A 48 4.57 -11.64 -20.74
CA MET A 48 3.13 -11.66 -20.61
C MET A 48 2.57 -10.24 -20.64
N ARG A 49 1.52 -10.02 -21.42
CA ARG A 49 0.80 -8.76 -21.47
C ARG A 49 -0.56 -8.90 -20.82
N VAL A 50 -0.83 -8.09 -19.80
CA VAL A 50 -2.06 -8.12 -19.00
C VAL A 50 -2.79 -6.82 -19.19
N VAL A 51 -3.98 -6.90 -19.77
CA VAL A 51 -4.87 -5.76 -19.93
C VAL A 51 -5.80 -5.71 -18.73
N THR A 52 -5.78 -4.60 -18.00
CA THR A 52 -6.75 -4.30 -16.95
C THR A 52 -7.70 -3.19 -17.40
N GLU A 53 -8.75 -2.93 -16.63
CA GLU A 53 -9.69 -1.82 -16.92
C GLU A 53 -9.00 -0.46 -17.08
N GLY A 54 -7.99 -0.18 -16.24
CA GLY A 54 -7.33 1.12 -16.17
C GLY A 54 -5.93 1.20 -16.80
N ALA A 55 -5.33 0.09 -17.23
CA ALA A 55 -3.96 0.08 -17.76
C ALA A 55 -3.64 -1.20 -18.53
N VAL A 56 -2.49 -1.20 -19.19
CA VAL A 56 -1.84 -2.42 -19.68
C VAL A 56 -0.55 -2.62 -18.88
N TYR A 57 -0.24 -3.86 -18.55
CA TYR A 57 1.02 -4.24 -17.93
C TYR A 57 1.75 -5.22 -18.83
N GLU A 58 3.04 -5.00 -19.04
CA GLU A 58 3.94 -5.92 -19.73
C GLU A 58 4.92 -6.49 -18.72
N PHE A 59 4.95 -7.82 -18.60
CA PHE A 59 5.77 -8.55 -17.66
C PHE A 59 6.85 -9.29 -18.42
N HIS A 60 8.11 -9.14 -18.02
CA HIS A 60 9.26 -9.77 -18.64
C HIS A 60 9.84 -10.83 -17.70
N ALA A 61 9.69 -12.10 -18.07
CA ALA A 61 10.09 -13.23 -17.21
C ALA A 61 11.60 -13.31 -17.01
N GLY A 62 12.38 -13.09 -18.08
CA GLY A 62 13.84 -13.19 -18.02
C GLY A 62 14.50 -12.17 -17.09
N SER A 63 13.94 -10.95 -17.02
CA SER A 63 14.43 -9.87 -16.15
C SER A 63 13.68 -9.75 -14.83
N MET A 64 12.58 -10.50 -14.63
CA MET A 64 11.68 -10.34 -13.49
C MET A 64 11.22 -8.88 -13.31
N THR A 65 10.77 -8.25 -14.40
CA THR A 65 10.32 -6.84 -14.39
C THR A 65 8.93 -6.64 -14.97
N ALA A 66 8.32 -5.51 -14.64
CA ALA A 66 7.03 -5.09 -15.17
C ALA A 66 7.07 -3.63 -15.63
N VAL A 67 6.45 -3.36 -16.78
CA VAL A 67 6.21 -2.02 -17.30
C VAL A 67 4.70 -1.76 -17.28
N ARG A 68 4.29 -0.59 -16.76
CA ARG A 68 2.89 -0.15 -16.85
C ARG A 68 2.74 0.84 -18.01
N LEU A 69 1.83 0.51 -18.91
CA LEU A 69 1.46 1.32 -20.05
C LEU A 69 0.07 1.94 -19.85
N ARG A 70 -0.19 3.03 -20.58
CA ARG A 70 -1.56 3.52 -20.78
C ARG A 70 -2.37 2.50 -21.57
N ARG A 71 -3.70 2.67 -21.55
CA ARG A 71 -4.61 1.76 -22.26
C ARG A 71 -4.46 1.81 -23.78
N ASP A 72 -4.01 2.95 -24.31
CA ASP A 72 -3.64 3.12 -25.72
C ASP A 72 -2.29 2.45 -26.07
N GLY A 73 -1.63 1.80 -25.11
CA GLY A 73 -0.32 1.18 -25.27
C GLY A 73 0.85 2.14 -25.15
N SER A 74 0.60 3.46 -25.01
CA SER A 74 1.67 4.44 -24.84
C SER A 74 2.32 4.34 -23.46
N HIS A 75 3.60 4.68 -23.40
CA HIS A 75 4.35 4.73 -22.15
C HIS A 75 3.83 5.90 -21.29
N LEU A 76 3.84 5.69 -19.97
CA LEU A 76 3.60 6.77 -19.02
C LEU A 76 4.86 7.64 -18.95
N ARG A 77 4.70 8.95 -19.22
CA ARG A 77 5.67 10.07 -19.35
C ARG A 77 6.85 10.17 -18.36
N ARG A 78 6.96 9.27 -17.38
CA ARG A 78 8.16 9.01 -16.55
C ARG A 78 8.80 7.74 -17.12
N ASP A 79 9.38 7.89 -18.31
CA ASP A 79 9.36 6.84 -19.34
C ASP A 79 10.34 5.67 -19.10
N GLY A 80 9.77 4.46 -19.06
CA GLY A 80 10.45 3.23 -19.51
C GLY A 80 11.05 2.32 -18.45
N GLU A 81 11.29 2.81 -17.22
CA GLU A 81 11.98 2.01 -16.20
C GLU A 81 11.17 0.78 -15.79
N PRO A 82 11.65 -0.43 -16.11
CA PRO A 82 11.00 -1.66 -15.69
C PRO A 82 11.07 -1.76 -14.16
N LEU A 83 9.91 -1.90 -13.53
CA LEU A 83 9.86 -2.12 -12.08
C LEU A 83 10.20 -3.58 -11.80
N ALA A 84 11.19 -3.81 -10.95
CA ALA A 84 11.53 -5.16 -10.52
C ALA A 84 10.38 -5.79 -9.74
N LEU A 85 10.11 -7.06 -10.05
CA LEU A 85 9.11 -7.88 -9.40
C LEU A 85 9.77 -8.71 -8.32
N LEU A 86 9.17 -8.72 -7.14
CA LEU A 86 9.55 -9.66 -6.09
C LEU A 86 9.07 -11.08 -6.42
N SER A 87 7.91 -11.20 -7.08
CA SER A 87 7.32 -12.47 -7.47
C SER A 87 6.69 -12.41 -8.84
N TRP A 88 6.76 -13.52 -9.59
CA TRP A 88 6.10 -13.59 -10.89
C TRP A 88 4.58 -13.62 -10.72
N PRO A 89 3.84 -12.71 -11.37
CA PRO A 89 2.41 -12.60 -11.16
C PRO A 89 1.64 -13.76 -11.81
N ALA A 90 0.53 -14.15 -11.18
CA ALA A 90 -0.44 -15.12 -11.69
C ALA A 90 -1.79 -14.43 -11.93
N PRO A 91 -1.93 -13.63 -13.01
CA PRO A 91 -3.16 -12.87 -13.27
C PRO A 91 -4.35 -13.79 -13.56
N VAL A 92 -5.52 -13.41 -13.04
CA VAL A 92 -6.79 -14.11 -13.27
C VAL A 92 -7.79 -13.12 -13.86
N VAL A 93 -8.34 -13.44 -15.04
CA VAL A 93 -9.37 -12.61 -15.68
C VAL A 93 -10.59 -12.47 -14.77
N GLY A 94 -11.13 -11.25 -14.68
CA GLY A 94 -12.26 -10.92 -13.81
C GLY A 94 -11.85 -10.59 -12.37
N ARG A 95 -10.56 -10.58 -12.03
CA ARG A 95 -10.07 -10.19 -10.69
C ARG A 95 -9.04 -9.07 -10.77
N GLY A 96 -8.96 -8.26 -9.71
CA GLY A 96 -7.79 -7.40 -9.50
C GLY A 96 -6.55 -8.26 -9.21
N MET A 97 -5.38 -7.77 -9.60
CA MET A 97 -4.11 -8.44 -9.36
C MET A 97 -3.33 -7.68 -8.28
N GLU A 98 -2.65 -8.42 -7.42
CA GLU A 98 -1.64 -7.89 -6.51
C GLU A 98 -0.27 -8.01 -7.16
N LEU A 99 0.47 -6.91 -7.22
CA LEU A 99 1.85 -6.86 -7.70
C LEU A 99 2.77 -6.52 -6.54
N GLN A 100 3.81 -7.33 -6.34
CA GLN A 100 4.86 -7.09 -5.36
C GLN A 100 6.07 -6.52 -6.10
N LEU A 101 6.34 -5.24 -5.89
CA LEU A 101 7.31 -4.46 -6.65
C LEU A 101 8.47 -4.01 -5.76
N LEU A 102 9.69 -4.04 -6.29
CA LEU A 102 10.85 -3.41 -5.68
C LEU A 102 11.01 -2.01 -6.31
N VAL A 103 10.40 -1.01 -5.68
CA VAL A 103 10.37 0.39 -6.19
C VAL A 103 11.40 1.26 -5.46
N ARG A 104 11.95 0.77 -4.35
CA ARG A 104 12.88 1.49 -3.48
C ARG A 104 14.19 0.74 -3.38
N GLU A 105 15.28 1.50 -3.26
CA GLU A 105 16.63 0.97 -3.03
C GLU A 105 16.82 0.41 -1.61
N ASP A 106 15.93 0.76 -0.67
CA ASP A 106 15.92 0.25 0.71
C ASP A 106 15.53 -1.24 0.82
N GLY A 107 15.17 -1.88 -0.30
CA GLY A 107 14.79 -3.28 -0.36
C GLY A 107 13.40 -3.59 0.18
N ILE A 108 12.60 -2.58 0.55
CA ILE A 108 11.25 -2.77 1.07
C ILE A 108 10.28 -2.98 -0.11
N PRO A 109 9.61 -4.14 -0.20
CA PRO A 109 8.64 -4.39 -1.25
C PRO A 109 7.43 -3.45 -1.13
N THR A 110 7.02 -2.90 -2.26
CA THR A 110 5.78 -2.15 -2.40
C THR A 110 4.71 -3.05 -3.02
N THR A 111 3.62 -3.26 -2.30
CA THR A 111 2.44 -3.95 -2.82
C THR A 111 1.54 -2.99 -3.58
N ARG A 112 1.12 -3.39 -4.78
CA ARG A 112 0.24 -2.61 -5.62
C ARG A 112 -0.93 -3.44 -6.11
N PHE A 113 -2.14 -2.96 -5.84
CA PHE A 113 -3.37 -3.54 -6.37
C PHE A 113 -3.73 -2.91 -7.72
N THR A 114 -4.07 -3.75 -8.69
CA THR A 114 -4.55 -3.31 -10.01
C THR A 114 -6.07 -3.34 -10.07
N SER A 115 -6.63 -2.62 -11.05
CA SER A 115 -8.02 -2.84 -11.47
C SER A 115 -8.22 -4.24 -12.05
N THR A 116 -9.47 -4.59 -12.34
CA THR A 116 -9.85 -5.90 -12.86
C THR A 116 -9.10 -6.25 -14.13
N VAL A 117 -8.50 -7.44 -14.17
CA VAL A 117 -7.88 -8.01 -15.35
C VAL A 117 -8.98 -8.37 -16.35
N ARG A 118 -8.84 -7.90 -17.59
CA ARG A 118 -9.75 -8.15 -18.70
C ARG A 118 -9.21 -9.18 -19.66
N ARG A 119 -7.89 -9.22 -19.85
CA ARG A 119 -7.23 -10.15 -20.79
C ARG A 119 -5.79 -10.42 -20.37
N VAL A 120 -5.31 -11.62 -20.70
CA VAL A 120 -3.91 -12.03 -20.54
C VAL A 120 -3.42 -12.60 -21.88
N GLU A 121 -2.25 -12.16 -22.34
CA GLU A 121 -1.60 -12.54 -23.60
C GLU A 121 -0.16 -13.03 -23.24
N ARG A 122 0.33 -14.13 -23.83
CA ARG A 122 1.60 -14.79 -23.49
C ARG A 122 2.38 -15.22 -24.72
#